data_AF-A0A661TEH4-F1
#
_entry.id   AF-A0A661TEH4-F1
#
_cell.length_a   1.000
_cell.length_b   1.000
_cell.length_c   1.000
_cell.angle_alpha   90.00
_cell.angle_beta   90.00
_cell.angle_gamma   90.00
#
_symmetry.space_group_name_H-M   'P 1'
#
loop_
_entity.id
_entity.type
_entity.pdbx_description
1 polymer ?
#
loop_
_entity_poly.entity_id
_entity_poly.type
_entity_poly.pdbx_seq_one_letter_code
_entity_poly.pdbx_strand_id
1 'polypeptide(L)'
;MKEIDNVKQFLKDHKPDLSISRVPKKTLEIFKQLAKDEFANDYGMTLKYLVDYAIRDAKYMELSQRLLILEEKVLSEKKKTIKTLSGKVIKEVE
;
A
#
# COMPACT_ATOMS: atom_id res chain seq x y z
N MET A 1 6.22 -32.00 37.49
CA MET A 1 5.29 -30.85 37.50
C MET A 1 6.03 -29.51 37.69
N LYS A 2 6.87 -29.33 38.73
CA LYS A 2 7.58 -28.05 38.99
C LYS A 2 8.44 -27.48 37.85
N GLU A 3 9.08 -28.33 37.04
CA GLU A 3 9.95 -27.86 35.93
C GLU A 3 9.15 -27.27 34.75
N ILE A 4 7.98 -27.83 34.44
CA ILE A 4 7.10 -27.31 33.37
C ILE A 4 6.54 -25.95 33.78
N ASP A 5 6.22 -25.77 35.06
CA ASP A 5 5.74 -24.48 35.59
C ASP A 5 6.84 -23.42 35.57
N ASN A 6 8.09 -23.80 35.87
CA ASN A 6 9.25 -22.89 35.74
C ASN A 6 9.51 -22.47 34.29
N VAL A 7 9.38 -23.38 33.33
CA VAL A 7 9.52 -23.04 31.90
C VAL A 7 8.39 -22.11 31.44
N LYS A 8 7.15 -22.36 31.85
CA LYS A 8 6.02 -21.47 31.55
C LYS A 8 6.21 -20.09 32.16
N GLN A 9 6.72 -20.02 33.38
CA GLN A 9 7.02 -18.76 34.06
C GLN A 9 8.15 -18.01 33.35
N PHE A 10 9.24 -18.71 33.01
CA PHE A 10 10.34 -18.15 32.22
C PHE A 10 9.87 -17.60 30.88
N LEU A 11 9.03 -18.32 30.14
CA LEU A 11 8.48 -17.86 28.85
C LEU A 11 7.48 -16.70 28.99
N LYS A 12 6.76 -16.60 30.12
CA LYS A 12 5.90 -15.45 30.42
C LYS A 12 6.74 -14.21 30.74
N ASP A 13 7.78 -14.38 31.55
CA ASP A 13 8.65 -13.30 32.01
C ASP A 13 9.62 -12.85 30.90
N HIS A 14 9.99 -13.77 30.00
CA HIS A 14 10.88 -13.56 28.86
C HIS A 14 10.15 -13.82 27.55
N LYS A 15 8.94 -13.26 27.39
CA LYS A 15 8.40 -13.13 26.03
C LYS A 15 9.48 -12.42 25.21
N PRO A 16 10.00 -13.02 24.12
CA PRO A 16 10.98 -12.36 23.28
C PRO A 16 10.27 -11.16 22.67
N ASP A 17 10.42 -10.02 23.33
CA ASP A 17 9.83 -8.79 22.88
C ASP A 17 10.53 -8.46 21.57
N LEU A 18 9.77 -8.30 20.50
CA LEU A 18 10.32 -8.04 19.17
C LEU A 18 11.15 -6.75 19.27
N SER A 19 12.47 -6.90 19.22
CA SER A 19 13.43 -5.80 19.33
C SER A 19 14.10 -5.59 17.99
N ILE A 20 13.70 -4.51 17.31
CA ILE A 20 14.27 -4.12 16.02
C ILE A 20 14.96 -2.77 16.23
N SER A 21 16.23 -2.80 16.63
CA SER A 21 17.01 -1.63 17.04
C SER A 21 17.15 -0.54 15.97
N ARG A 22 17.03 -0.92 14.69
CA ARG A 22 17.13 0.01 13.54
C ARG A 22 15.81 0.74 13.24
N VAL A 23 14.71 0.32 13.85
CA VAL A 23 13.37 0.89 13.59
C VAL A 23 13.05 1.91 14.68
N PRO A 24 12.58 3.12 14.32
CA PRO A 24 12.13 4.09 15.30
C PRO A 24 11.11 3.48 16.26
N LYS A 25 11.24 3.76 17.56
CA LYS A 25 10.38 3.17 18.61
C LYS A 25 8.90 3.31 18.28
N LYS A 26 8.47 4.49 17.82
CA LYS A 26 7.08 4.75 17.42
C LYS A 26 6.60 3.79 16.33
N THR A 27 7.43 3.52 15.32
CA THR A 27 7.11 2.60 14.22
C THR A 27 7.01 1.15 14.72
N LEU A 28 7.91 0.75 15.62
CA LEU A 28 7.87 -0.57 16.26
C LEU A 28 6.57 -0.75 17.06
N GLU A 29 6.18 0.23 17.86
CA GLU A 29 4.94 0.17 18.65
C GLU A 29 3.70 0.10 17.75
N ILE A 30 3.65 0.88 16.66
CA ILE A 30 2.56 0.78 15.68
C ILE A 30 2.50 -0.62 15.05
N PHE A 31 3.65 -1.19 14.68
CA PHE A 31 3.71 -2.54 14.14
C PHE A 31 3.21 -3.58 15.14
N LYS A 32 3.65 -3.51 16.40
CA LYS A 32 3.19 -4.42 17.47
C LYS A 32 1.69 -4.28 17.71
N GLN A 33 1.18 -3.05 17.71
CA GLN A 33 -0.24 -2.77 17.89
C GLN A 33 -1.06 -3.35 16.72
N LEU A 34 -0.62 -3.14 15.48
CA LEU A 34 -1.25 -3.74 14.30
C LEU A 34 -1.26 -5.27 14.38
N ALA A 35 -0.13 -5.87 14.78
CA ALA A 35 -0.04 -7.31 14.93
C ALA A 35 -1.00 -7.84 15.99
N LYS A 36 -1.13 -7.12 17.11
CA LYS A 36 -2.04 -7.47 18.20
C LYS A 36 -3.50 -7.40 17.76
N ASP A 37 -3.88 -6.34 17.06
CA ASP A 37 -5.27 -6.06 16.71
C ASP A 37 -5.78 -6.95 15.56
N GLU A 38 -4.96 -7.14 14.53
CA GLU A 38 -5.41 -7.76 13.27
C GLU A 38 -4.86 -9.18 13.05
N PHE A 39 -3.79 -9.55 13.75
CA PHE A 39 -3.03 -10.78 13.47
C PHE A 39 -2.73 -11.62 14.72
N ALA A 40 -3.44 -11.41 15.83
CA ALA A 40 -3.25 -12.17 17.08
C ALA A 40 -1.79 -12.20 17.60
N ASN A 41 -1.04 -11.12 17.40
CA ASN A 41 0.40 -10.98 17.65
C ASN A 41 1.31 -11.83 16.72
N ASP A 42 0.81 -12.34 15.60
CA ASP A 42 1.62 -12.99 14.57
C ASP A 42 2.36 -11.94 13.72
N TYR A 43 3.61 -11.70 14.07
CA TYR A 43 4.47 -10.75 13.36
C TYR A 43 4.81 -11.19 11.93
N GLY A 44 4.82 -12.48 11.64
CA GLY A 44 5.07 -13.00 10.29
C GLY A 44 3.92 -12.67 9.35
N MET A 45 2.68 -12.90 9.81
CA MET A 45 1.48 -12.55 9.06
C MET A 45 1.31 -11.03 8.93
N THR A 46 1.61 -10.28 9.99
CA THR A 46 1.61 -8.82 9.96
C THR A 46 2.58 -8.29 8.91
N LEU A 47 3.81 -8.82 8.87
CA LEU A 47 4.82 -8.43 7.89
C LEU A 47 4.41 -8.79 6.46
N LYS A 48 3.90 -10.01 6.26
CA LYS A 48 3.37 -10.44 4.95
C LYS A 48 2.28 -9.48 4.46
N TYR A 49 1.34 -9.12 5.33
CA TYR A 49 0.28 -8.17 5.01
C TYR A 49 0.83 -6.81 4.57
N LEU A 50 1.81 -6.26 5.30
CA LEU A 50 2.43 -4.98 4.96
C LEU A 50 3.19 -5.03 3.63
N VAL A 51 3.89 -6.12 3.34
CA VAL A 51 4.56 -6.33 2.04
C VAL A 51 3.54 -6.41 0.90
N ASP A 52 2.47 -7.20 1.07
CA ASP A 52 1.39 -7.31 0.09
C ASP A 52 0.68 -5.97 -0.12
N TYR A 53 0.52 -5.18 0.95
CA TYR A 53 -0.01 -3.82 0.87
C TYR A 53 0.92 -2.91 0.06
N ALA A 54 2.22 -2.87 0.37
CA ALA A 54 3.19 -2.03 -0.34
C ALA A 54 3.28 -2.36 -1.84
N ILE A 55 3.26 -3.65 -2.19
CA ILE A 55 3.25 -4.10 -3.60
C ILE A 55 1.96 -3.63 -4.31
N ARG A 56 0.81 -3.71 -3.63
CA ARG A 56 -0.46 -3.22 -4.18
C ARG A 56 -0.44 -1.72 -4.38
N ASP A 57 0.02 -0.97 -3.38
CA ASP A 57 0.10 0.50 -3.43
C ASP A 57 0.98 0.99 -4.58
N ALA A 58 2.14 0.35 -4.80
CA ALA A 58 3.00 0.64 -5.94
C ALA A 58 2.29 0.41 -7.29
N LYS A 59 1.50 -0.67 -7.42
CA LYS A 59 0.71 -0.93 -8.63
C LYS A 59 -0.41 0.09 -8.82
N TYR A 60 -1.08 0.51 -7.75
CA TYR A 60 -2.10 1.54 -7.80
C TYR A 60 -1.53 2.90 -8.22
N MET A 61 -0.33 3.24 -7.74
CA MET A 61 0.37 4.45 -8.16
C MET A 61 0.66 4.44 -9.67
N GLU A 62 1.18 3.34 -10.20
CA GLU A 62 1.42 3.18 -11.65
C GLU A 62 0.12 3.29 -12.45
N LEU A 63 -0.94 2.62 -12.01
CA LEU A 63 -2.24 2.67 -12.68
C LEU A 63 -2.81 4.09 -12.68
N SER A 64 -2.68 4.81 -11.56
CA SER A 64 -3.18 6.18 -11.41
C SER A 64 -2.46 7.14 -12.36
N GLN A 65 -1.13 7.00 -12.52
CA GLN A 65 -0.37 7.79 -13.49
C GLN A 65 -0.83 7.51 -14.93
N ARG A 66 -1.08 6.24 -15.27
CA ARG A 66 -1.59 5.87 -16.61
C ARG A 66 -2.98 6.46 -16.85
N LEU A 67 -3.85 6.39 -15.84
CA LEU A 67 -5.22 6.90 -15.92
C LEU A 67 -5.22 8.41 -16.19
N LEU A 68 -4.36 9.17 -15.50
CA LEU A 68 -4.16 10.60 -15.75
C LEU A 68 -3.76 10.89 -17.21
N ILE A 69 -2.78 10.14 -17.76
CA ILE A 69 -2.35 10.29 -19.16
C ILE A 69 -3.49 9.99 -20.13
N LEU A 70 -4.29 8.95 -19.86
CA LEU A 70 -5.44 8.59 -20.68
C LEU A 70 -6.54 9.66 -20.63
N GLU A 71 -6.83 10.21 -19.45
CA GLU A 71 -7.77 11.32 -19.30
C GLU A 71 -7.32 12.55 -20.08
N GLU A 72 -6.05 12.92 -20.01
CA GLU A 72 -5.47 14.02 -20.80
C GLU A 72 -5.61 13.79 -22.30
N LYS A 73 -5.35 12.57 -22.79
CA LYS A 73 -5.52 12.21 -24.21
C LYS A 73 -6.98 12.31 -24.67
N VAL A 74 -7.92 11.81 -23.88
CA VAL A 74 -9.35 11.90 -24.22
C VAL A 74 -9.81 13.37 -24.25
N LEU A 75 -9.30 14.20 -23.35
CA LEU A 75 -9.58 15.65 -23.32
C LEU A 75 -8.97 16.39 -24.52
N SER A 76 -7.78 16.00 -24.99
CA SER A 76 -7.16 16.60 -26.16
C SER A 76 -7.83 16.17 -27.47
N GLU A 77 -8.26 14.92 -27.60
CA GLU A 77 -8.97 14.40 -28.77
C GLU A 77 -10.35 15.06 -28.97
N LYS A 78 -11.06 15.39 -27.88
CA LYS A 78 -12.35 16.11 -27.95
C LYS A 78 -12.25 17.54 -28.51
N LYS A 79 -11.05 18.11 -28.66
CA LYS A 79 -10.84 19.48 -29.18
C LYS A 79 -10.76 19.58 -30.70
N LYS A 80 -10.77 18.47 -31.45
CA LYS A 80 -10.81 18.53 -32.92
C LYS A 80 -12.21 18.85 -33.44
N THR A 81 -12.63 20.10 -33.30
CA THR A 81 -13.81 20.63 -34.01
C THR A 81 -13.49 20.80 -35.49
N ILE A 82 -14.07 19.96 -36.34
CA ILE A 82 -14.01 20.14 -37.79
C ILE A 82 -14.83 21.38 -38.13
N LYS A 83 -14.17 22.47 -38.55
CA LYS A 83 -14.88 23.65 -39.05
C LYS A 83 -15.34 23.38 -40.49
N THR A 84 -16.64 23.52 -40.72
CA THR A 84 -17.24 23.47 -42.06
C THR A 84 -17.82 24.84 -42.40
N LEU A 85 -17.60 25.29 -43.64
CA LEU A 85 -18.37 26.38 -44.25
C LEU A 85 -19.13 25.77 -45.42
N SER A 86 -20.46 25.88 -45.38
CA SER A 86 -21.35 25.37 -46.43
C SER A 86 -21.14 23.89 -46.78
N GLY A 87 -20.88 23.04 -45.77
CA GLY A 87 -20.70 21.60 -45.96
C GLY A 87 -19.33 21.16 -46.47
N LYS A 88 -18.39 22.08 -46.73
CA LYS A 88 -17.00 21.76 -47.09
C LYS A 88 -16.11 21.84 -45.86
N VAL A 89 -15.34 20.78 -45.59
CA VAL A 89 -14.39 20.72 -44.46
C VAL A 89 -13.19 21.63 -44.75
N ILE A 90 -12.94 22.60 -43.88
CA ILE A 90 -11.86 23.59 -44.04
C ILE A 90 -10.93 23.48 -42.83
N LYS A 91 -10.03 22.48 -42.87
CA LYS A 91 -8.97 22.17 -41.89
C LYS A 91 -9.42 21.67 -40.51
N GLU A 92 -8.69 20.66 -40.02
CA GLU A 92 -8.56 20.39 -38.59
C GLU A 92 -7.84 21.57 -37.94
N VAL A 93 -8.43 22.15 -36.90
CA VAL A 93 -7.80 23.22 -36.12
C VAL A 93 -6.90 22.55 -35.08
N GLU A 94 -5.59 22.75 -35.20
CA GLU A 94 -4.56 22.38 -34.20
C GLU A 94 -4.73 23.16 -32.90
#